data_AF-A0A7C1H1R6-F1
#
_entry.id   AF-A0A7C1H1R6-F1
#
_cell.length_a   1.000
_cell.length_b   1.000
_cell.length_c   1.000
_cell.angle_alpha   90.00
_cell.angle_beta   90.00
_cell.angle_gamma   90.00
#
_symmetry.space_group_name_H-M   'P 1'
#
loop_
_entity.id
_entity.type
_entity.pdbx_description
1 polymer ?
#
loop_
_entity_poly.entity_id
_entity_poly.type
_entity_poly.pdbx_seq_one_letter_code
_entity_poly.pdbx_strand_id
1 'polypeptide(L)'
;INSLGPVYPFDRKANRSLMGSGDGFGWISGPVIKKLSLSSVRRIREGCSLPIIGVGGVSSADDVIDFLSCGASAVQMLSGALINGKELFKRIVDSLPSALEKRGFESVKDAIDSAERQKESFEVRNPVIDHDKCTRCGLCVAVCPYFALSLDEKVEVDTAECFGCGLCESRCPVGAIGGVLT
;
A
#
# COMPACT_ATOMS: atom_id res chain seq x y z
N ILE A 1 -3.98 -11.11 10.56
CA ILE A 1 -4.60 -10.40 11.71
C ILE A 1 -6.09 -10.74 11.79
N ASN A 2 -6.72 -10.71 12.97
CA ASN A 2 -8.19 -10.73 13.01
C ASN A 2 -8.75 -9.38 12.52
N SER A 3 -10.07 -9.25 12.45
CA SER A 3 -10.74 -7.98 12.16
C SER A 3 -10.29 -6.90 13.16
N LEU A 4 -10.16 -5.67 12.69
CA LEU A 4 -9.63 -4.55 13.49
C LEU A 4 -10.77 -3.72 14.09
N GLY A 5 -10.61 -3.26 15.33
CA GLY A 5 -11.64 -2.49 16.00
C GLY A 5 -11.44 -2.40 17.52
N PRO A 6 -12.46 -1.93 18.24
CA PRO A 6 -13.80 -1.63 17.73
C PRO A 6 -13.84 -0.35 16.87
N VAL A 7 -14.71 -0.32 15.87
CA VAL A 7 -15.05 0.87 15.07
C VAL A 7 -16.48 1.29 15.32
N TYR A 8 -16.79 2.56 15.09
CA TYR A 8 -18.14 3.11 15.19
C TYR A 8 -18.51 3.81 13.88
N PRO A 9 -19.14 3.11 12.91
CA PRO A 9 -19.53 3.71 11.65
C PRO A 9 -20.75 4.60 11.90
N PHE A 10 -20.49 5.88 12.15
CA PHE A 10 -21.51 6.88 12.42
C PHE A 10 -22.24 7.29 11.14
N ASP A 11 -23.54 7.06 11.09
CA ASP A 11 -24.40 7.56 10.02
C ASP A 11 -24.95 8.94 10.40
N ARG A 12 -24.66 9.94 9.57
CA ARG A 12 -25.05 11.34 9.83
C ARG A 12 -26.57 11.56 9.77
N LYS A 13 -27.32 10.76 8.99
CA LYS A 13 -28.78 10.90 8.85
C LYS A 13 -29.50 10.27 10.03
N ALA A 14 -29.04 9.10 10.47
CA ALA A 14 -29.58 8.39 11.61
C ALA A 14 -29.07 8.95 12.96
N ASN A 15 -28.00 9.76 12.94
CA ASN A 15 -27.30 10.28 14.11
C ASN A 15 -26.86 9.18 15.09
N ARG A 16 -26.53 8.00 14.55
CA ARG A 16 -26.10 6.81 15.30
C ARG A 16 -25.41 5.83 14.36
N SER A 17 -24.80 4.78 14.92
CA SER A 17 -24.38 3.65 14.09
C SER A 17 -25.57 2.81 13.61
N LEU A 18 -25.45 2.31 12.38
CA LEU A 18 -26.37 1.34 11.78
C LEU A 18 -25.91 -0.11 11.97
N MET A 19 -24.83 -0.34 12.72
CA MET A 19 -24.39 -1.69 13.06
C MET A 19 -25.47 -2.43 13.87
N GLY A 20 -25.58 -3.74 13.67
CA GLY A 20 -26.55 -4.60 14.35
C GLY A 20 -26.18 -4.96 15.79
N SER A 21 -25.00 -4.56 16.27
CA SER A 21 -24.57 -4.74 17.66
C SER A 21 -25.35 -3.82 18.61
N GLY A 22 -25.58 -4.28 19.84
CA GLY A 22 -26.37 -3.53 20.83
C GLY A 22 -25.76 -2.17 21.22
N ASP A 23 -24.45 -2.02 21.08
CA ASP A 23 -23.69 -0.79 21.36
C ASP A 23 -23.33 0.01 20.08
N GLY A 24 -23.68 -0.52 18.91
CA GLY A 24 -23.35 0.08 17.61
C GLY A 24 -21.87 -0.03 17.19
N PHE A 25 -21.03 -0.76 17.94
CA PHE A 25 -19.62 -0.96 17.58
C PHE A 25 -19.43 -2.21 16.72
N GLY A 26 -18.38 -2.22 15.89
CA GLY A 26 -18.06 -3.32 15.00
C GLY A 26 -16.57 -3.52 14.79
N TRP A 27 -16.22 -4.46 13.90
CA TRP A 27 -14.84 -4.71 13.49
C TRP A 27 -14.73 -4.62 11.97
N ILE A 28 -13.70 -3.93 11.49
CA ILE A 28 -13.41 -3.81 10.07
C ILE A 28 -12.59 -4.99 9.57
N SER A 29 -12.97 -5.48 8.40
CA SER A 29 -12.26 -6.50 7.64
C SER A 29 -12.19 -6.08 6.16
N GLY A 30 -11.65 -6.94 5.30
CA GLY A 30 -11.59 -6.66 3.87
C GLY A 30 -10.43 -5.74 3.46
N PRO A 31 -10.47 -5.15 2.25
CA PRO A 31 -9.32 -4.48 1.64
C PRO A 31 -8.72 -3.34 2.47
N VAL A 32 -9.56 -2.66 3.26
CA VAL A 32 -9.14 -1.52 4.10
C VAL A 32 -8.07 -1.89 5.14
N ILE A 33 -8.03 -3.16 5.59
CA ILE A 33 -7.03 -3.63 6.56
C ILE A 33 -5.84 -4.35 5.91
N LYS A 34 -5.80 -4.49 4.58
CA LYS A 34 -4.79 -5.31 3.88
C LYS A 34 -3.37 -4.87 4.22
N LYS A 35 -3.07 -3.56 4.15
CA LYS A 35 -1.73 -3.01 4.43
C LYS A 35 -1.27 -3.27 5.87
N LEU A 36 -2.18 -3.19 6.84
CA LEU A 36 -1.88 -3.53 8.23
C LEU A 36 -1.62 -5.02 8.42
N SER A 37 -2.35 -5.86 7.67
CA SER A 37 -2.13 -7.30 7.71
C SER A 37 -0.79 -7.71 7.09
N LEU A 38 -0.43 -7.17 5.92
CA LEU A 38 0.88 -7.41 5.29
C LEU A 38 2.02 -6.99 6.22
N SER A 39 1.90 -5.80 6.83
CA SER A 39 2.87 -5.32 7.83
C SER A 39 3.01 -6.28 9.02
N SER A 40 1.89 -6.82 9.52
CA SER A 40 1.92 -7.79 10.62
C SER A 40 2.60 -9.10 10.23
N VAL A 41 2.30 -9.63 9.03
CA VAL A 41 2.94 -10.85 8.51
C VAL A 41 4.44 -10.65 8.36
N ARG A 42 4.87 -9.54 7.76
CA ARG A 42 6.29 -9.22 7.59
C ARG A 42 7.03 -9.15 8.92
N ARG A 43 6.49 -8.39 9.89
CA ARG A 43 7.12 -8.23 11.21
C ARG A 43 7.19 -9.55 12.00
N ILE A 44 6.18 -10.40 11.89
CA ILE A 44 6.22 -11.74 12.53
C ILE A 44 7.30 -12.60 11.85
N ARG A 45 7.38 -12.59 10.51
CA ARG A 45 8.40 -13.33 9.76
C ARG A 45 9.82 -12.91 10.10
N GLU A 46 10.06 -11.62 10.32
CA GLU A 46 11.35 -11.09 10.79
C GLU A 46 11.68 -11.55 12.22
N GLY A 47 10.66 -11.79 13.05
CA GLY A 47 10.81 -12.20 14.44
C GLY A 47 10.90 -13.71 14.67
N CYS A 48 10.39 -14.55 13.76
CA CYS A 48 10.45 -16.01 13.91
C CYS A 48 10.31 -16.78 12.58
N SER A 49 10.63 -18.08 12.62
CA SER A 49 10.57 -19.00 11.48
C SER A 49 9.37 -19.94 11.47
N LEU A 50 8.39 -19.72 12.35
CA LEU A 50 7.18 -20.53 12.39
C LEU A 50 6.34 -20.31 11.12
N PRO A 51 5.60 -21.32 10.62
CA PRO A 51 4.67 -21.12 9.52
C PRO A 51 3.61 -20.05 9.85
N ILE A 52 3.45 -19.07 8.94
CA ILE A 52 2.51 -17.95 9.12
C ILE A 52 1.34 -18.11 8.17
N ILE A 53 0.11 -18.00 8.68
CA ILE A 53 -1.09 -17.93 7.85
C ILE A 53 -1.52 -16.46 7.74
N GLY A 54 -1.31 -15.87 6.57
CA GLY A 54 -1.68 -14.48 6.26
C GLY A 54 -3.19 -14.34 6.01
N VAL A 55 -3.79 -13.25 6.49
CA VAL A 55 -5.22 -12.99 6.30
C VAL A 55 -5.56 -11.51 6.46
N GLY A 56 -6.37 -10.96 5.57
CA GLY A 56 -6.88 -9.60 5.67
C GLY A 56 -6.96 -8.92 4.31
N GLY A 57 -8.17 -8.77 3.78
CA GLY A 57 -8.38 -8.04 2.53
C GLY A 57 -7.94 -8.74 1.25
N VAL A 58 -7.88 -10.08 1.26
CA VAL A 58 -7.58 -10.89 0.07
C VAL A 58 -8.82 -10.98 -0.82
N SER A 59 -8.65 -10.71 -2.10
CA SER A 59 -9.70 -10.74 -3.13
C SER A 59 -9.21 -11.13 -4.53
N SER A 60 -7.91 -11.35 -4.71
CA SER A 60 -7.28 -11.66 -6.00
C SER A 60 -6.05 -12.57 -5.83
N ALA A 61 -5.55 -13.12 -6.94
CA ALA A 61 -4.28 -13.84 -6.95
C ALA A 61 -3.08 -12.94 -6.58
N ASP A 62 -3.08 -11.68 -7.01
CA ASP A 62 -2.04 -10.73 -6.62
C ASP A 62 -2.02 -10.48 -5.11
N ASP A 63 -3.20 -10.39 -4.47
CA ASP A 63 -3.28 -10.30 -3.01
C ASP A 63 -2.66 -11.52 -2.32
N VAL A 64 -2.89 -12.73 -2.86
CA VAL A 64 -2.28 -13.97 -2.35
C VAL A 64 -0.76 -13.88 -2.46
N ILE A 65 -0.24 -13.51 -3.63
CA ILE A 65 1.21 -13.41 -3.87
C ILE A 65 1.84 -12.33 -2.98
N ASP A 66 1.15 -11.23 -2.69
CA ASP A 66 1.61 -10.22 -1.72
C ASP A 66 1.84 -10.84 -0.33
N PHE A 67 0.86 -11.61 0.17
CA PHE A 67 1.00 -12.26 1.47
C PHE A 67 2.13 -13.29 1.49
N LEU A 68 2.27 -14.09 0.44
CA LEU A 68 3.38 -15.05 0.30
C LEU A 68 4.72 -14.31 0.28
N SER A 69 4.83 -13.23 -0.50
CA SER A 69 6.04 -12.41 -0.62
C SER A 69 6.38 -11.65 0.66
N CYS A 70 5.41 -11.39 1.54
CA CYS A 70 5.67 -10.86 2.88
C CYS A 70 6.08 -11.94 3.91
N GLY A 71 6.09 -13.22 3.52
CA GLY A 71 6.55 -14.34 4.36
C GLY A 71 5.45 -15.23 4.92
N ALA A 72 4.20 -15.10 4.46
CA ALA A 72 3.16 -16.07 4.79
C ALA A 72 3.44 -17.41 4.11
N SER A 73 3.22 -18.52 4.83
CA SER A 73 3.26 -19.88 4.28
C SER A 73 1.93 -20.32 3.67
N ALA A 74 0.82 -19.68 4.08
CA ALA A 74 -0.51 -19.89 3.54
C ALA A 74 -1.36 -18.62 3.68
N VAL A 75 -2.47 -18.54 2.94
CA VAL A 75 -3.32 -17.34 2.90
C VAL A 75 -4.79 -17.71 3.11
N GLN A 76 -5.47 -17.02 4.03
CA GLN A 76 -6.92 -17.11 4.23
C GLN A 76 -7.64 -15.93 3.58
N MET A 77 -8.93 -16.15 3.27
CA MET A 77 -9.83 -15.16 2.71
C MET A 77 -11.23 -15.33 3.30
N LEU A 78 -11.92 -14.21 3.56
CA LEU A 78 -13.34 -14.21 3.94
C LEU A 78 -14.12 -13.10 3.22
N SER A 79 -13.85 -11.82 3.52
CA SER A 79 -14.66 -10.70 3.03
C SER A 79 -14.76 -10.64 1.50
N GLY A 80 -13.68 -10.98 0.78
CA GLY A 80 -13.70 -11.06 -0.68
C GLY A 80 -14.74 -12.05 -1.21
N ALA A 81 -14.88 -13.22 -0.57
CA ALA A 81 -15.86 -14.24 -0.95
C ALA A 81 -17.29 -13.86 -0.53
N LEU A 82 -17.47 -13.19 0.62
CA LEU A 82 -18.78 -12.69 1.05
C LEU A 82 -19.34 -11.64 0.09
N ILE A 83 -18.47 -10.81 -0.48
CA ILE A 83 -18.85 -9.72 -1.39
C ILE A 83 -19.02 -10.23 -2.83
N ASN A 84 -18.12 -11.09 -3.32
CA ASN A 84 -18.03 -11.46 -4.75
C ASN A 84 -18.45 -12.90 -5.06
N GLY A 85 -18.99 -13.60 -4.07
CA GLY A 85 -19.40 -14.99 -4.15
C GLY A 85 -18.28 -16.01 -3.97
N LYS A 86 -18.65 -17.23 -3.58
CA LYS A 86 -17.74 -18.36 -3.33
C LYS A 86 -16.89 -18.76 -4.55
N GLU A 87 -17.37 -18.52 -5.76
CA GLU A 87 -16.59 -18.80 -6.99
C GLU A 87 -15.30 -18.00 -7.08
N LEU A 88 -15.15 -16.94 -6.25
CA LEU A 88 -13.90 -16.21 -6.14
C LEU A 88 -12.73 -17.11 -5.73
N PHE A 89 -12.94 -18.12 -4.87
CA PHE A 89 -11.87 -19.07 -4.53
C PHE A 89 -11.32 -19.75 -5.78
N LYS A 90 -12.20 -20.27 -6.64
CA LYS A 90 -11.82 -20.90 -7.90
C LYS A 90 -11.11 -19.92 -8.84
N ARG A 91 -11.65 -18.71 -9.02
CA ARG A 91 -11.02 -17.68 -9.87
C ARG A 91 -9.60 -17.33 -9.41
N ILE A 92 -9.37 -17.22 -8.10
CA ILE A 92 -8.04 -16.96 -7.55
C ILE A 92 -7.10 -18.12 -7.85
N VAL A 93 -7.52 -19.36 -7.59
CA VAL A 93 -6.71 -20.56 -7.87
C VAL A 93 -6.38 -20.68 -9.36
N ASP A 94 -7.37 -20.50 -10.23
CA ASP A 94 -7.20 -20.60 -11.69
C ASP A 94 -6.27 -19.50 -12.24
N SER A 95 -6.28 -18.29 -11.65
CA SER A 95 -5.46 -17.17 -12.09
C SER A 95 -4.05 -17.13 -11.48
N LEU A 96 -3.81 -17.86 -10.38
CA LEU A 96 -2.55 -17.83 -9.64
C LEU A 96 -1.31 -18.16 -10.49
N PRO A 97 -1.31 -19.17 -11.39
CA PRO A 97 -0.15 -19.44 -12.23
C PRO A 97 0.26 -18.24 -13.09
N SER A 98 -0.72 -17.62 -13.77
CA SER A 98 -0.46 -16.44 -14.61
C SER A 98 -0.01 -15.21 -13.81
N ALA A 99 -0.49 -15.07 -12.56
CA ALA A 99 -0.10 -13.97 -11.69
C ALA A 99 1.33 -14.14 -11.15
N LEU A 100 1.75 -15.39 -10.84
CA LEU A 100 3.12 -15.72 -10.47
C LEU A 100 4.09 -15.39 -11.62
N GLU A 101 3.78 -15.86 -12.83
CA GLU A 101 4.59 -15.60 -14.02
C GLU A 101 4.77 -14.10 -14.29
N LYS A 102 3.69 -13.31 -14.23
CA LYS A 102 3.74 -11.85 -14.39
C LYS A 102 4.62 -11.14 -13.36
N ARG A 103 4.78 -11.74 -12.17
CA ARG A 103 5.62 -11.21 -11.09
C ARG A 103 7.03 -11.80 -11.08
N GLY A 104 7.35 -12.65 -12.07
CA GLY A 104 8.67 -13.27 -12.19
C GLY A 104 8.92 -14.41 -11.21
N PHE A 105 7.86 -15.03 -10.67
CA PHE A 105 7.98 -16.19 -9.78
C PHE A 105 7.74 -17.50 -10.52
N GLU A 106 8.58 -18.49 -10.28
CA GLU A 106 8.44 -19.83 -10.88
C GLU A 106 7.44 -20.71 -10.14
N SER A 107 7.21 -20.43 -8.85
CA SER A 107 6.31 -21.21 -8.01
C SER A 107 5.80 -20.43 -6.79
N VAL A 108 4.79 -20.97 -6.12
CA VAL A 108 4.34 -20.47 -4.81
C VAL A 108 5.49 -20.47 -3.79
N LYS A 109 6.35 -21.48 -3.81
CA LYS A 109 7.52 -21.56 -2.92
C LYS A 109 8.50 -20.43 -3.19
N ASP A 110 8.76 -20.12 -4.46
CA ASP A 110 9.62 -19.00 -4.84
C ASP A 110 9.07 -17.66 -4.33
N ALA A 111 7.75 -17.45 -4.43
CA ALA A 111 7.10 -16.28 -3.83
C ALA A 111 7.30 -16.22 -2.30
N ILE A 112 7.17 -17.34 -1.58
CA ILE A 112 7.42 -17.41 -0.12
C ILE A 112 8.88 -17.07 0.21
N ASP A 113 9.83 -17.71 -0.50
CA ASP A 113 11.27 -17.53 -0.28
C ASP A 113 11.74 -16.12 -0.69
N SER A 114 10.94 -15.38 -1.47
CA SER A 114 11.24 -13.99 -1.82
C SER A 114 11.25 -13.04 -0.63
N ALA A 115 10.53 -13.37 0.45
CA ALA A 115 10.51 -12.58 1.67
C ALA A 115 11.91 -12.42 2.28
N GLU A 116 12.76 -13.46 2.22
CA GLU A 116 14.11 -13.43 2.79
C GLU A 116 15.11 -12.63 1.93
N ARG A 117 14.78 -12.41 0.66
CA ARG A 117 15.61 -11.64 -0.29
C ARG A 117 15.34 -10.14 -0.23
N GLN A 118 14.23 -9.73 0.38
CA GLN A 118 13.86 -8.32 0.49
C GLN A 118 14.75 -7.61 1.51
N LYS A 119 15.45 -6.58 1.02
CA LYS A 119 16.15 -5.60 1.85
C LYS A 119 15.56 -4.25 1.56
N GLU A 120 14.82 -3.71 2.51
CA GLU A 120 14.32 -2.35 2.43
C GLU A 120 15.51 -1.39 2.50
N SER A 121 15.67 -0.55 1.47
CA SER A 121 16.57 0.59 1.49
C SER A 121 15.75 1.88 1.44
N PHE A 122 16.24 2.90 2.15
CA PHE A 122 15.73 4.25 2.03
C PHE A 122 16.81 5.11 1.39
N GLU A 123 16.62 5.46 0.13
CA GLU A 123 17.46 6.38 -0.61
C GLU A 123 16.67 7.65 -0.88
N VAL A 124 17.21 8.79 -0.46
CA VAL A 124 16.59 10.08 -0.75
C VAL A 124 16.77 10.38 -2.24
N ARG A 125 15.67 10.42 -2.97
CA ARG A 125 15.63 10.89 -4.35
C ARG A 125 15.17 12.35 -4.35
N ASN A 126 16.07 13.26 -4.75
CA ASN A 126 15.74 14.68 -4.86
C ASN A 126 14.98 14.97 -6.17
N PRO A 127 14.02 15.91 -6.17
CA PRO A 127 13.29 16.27 -7.38
C PRO A 127 14.18 17.03 -8.37
N VAL A 128 14.06 16.67 -9.64
CA VAL A 128 14.68 17.38 -10.77
C VAL A 128 13.62 18.23 -11.45
N ILE A 129 13.94 19.51 -11.70
CA ILE A 129 13.01 20.47 -12.29
C ILE A 129 13.42 20.76 -13.74
N ASP A 130 12.48 20.52 -14.65
CA ASP A 130 12.55 20.97 -16.03
C ASP A 130 12.10 22.44 -16.09
N HIS A 131 13.07 23.34 -16.23
CA HIS A 131 12.81 24.78 -16.25
C HIS A 131 12.17 25.27 -17.55
N ASP A 132 12.31 24.54 -18.65
CA ASP A 132 11.69 24.90 -19.93
C ASP A 132 10.19 24.62 -19.90
N LYS A 133 9.78 23.59 -19.14
CA LYS A 133 8.38 23.23 -18.92
C LYS A 133 7.74 23.96 -17.73
N CYS A 134 8.55 24.48 -16.80
CA CYS A 134 8.06 25.08 -15.57
C CYS A 134 7.34 26.42 -15.82
N THR A 135 6.10 26.53 -15.34
CA THR A 135 5.31 27.77 -15.43
C THR A 135 5.47 28.70 -14.23
N ARG A 136 6.32 28.35 -13.26
CA ARG A 136 6.57 29.14 -12.02
C ARG A 136 5.31 29.45 -11.20
N CYS A 137 4.35 28.52 -11.18
CA CYS A 137 3.10 28.67 -10.43
C CYS A 137 3.26 28.63 -8.89
N GLY A 138 4.42 28.21 -8.37
CA GLY A 138 4.70 28.16 -6.93
C GLY A 138 4.04 27.01 -6.15
N LEU A 139 3.24 26.16 -6.78
CA LEU A 139 2.53 25.07 -6.08
C LEU A 139 3.49 24.09 -5.39
N CYS A 140 4.62 23.76 -6.02
CA CYS A 140 5.63 22.86 -5.44
C CYS A 140 6.26 23.41 -4.15
N VAL A 141 6.43 24.73 -4.06
CA VAL A 141 6.90 25.42 -2.85
C VAL A 141 5.81 25.38 -1.78
N ALA A 142 4.57 25.74 -2.13
CA ALA A 142 3.45 25.81 -1.20
C ALA A 142 3.11 24.46 -0.55
N VAL A 143 3.32 23.35 -1.27
CA VAL A 143 3.04 22.01 -0.74
C VAL A 143 4.23 21.37 -0.02
N CYS A 144 5.44 21.92 -0.12
CA CYS A 144 6.63 21.29 0.47
C CYS A 144 6.61 21.43 2.00
N PRO A 145 6.43 20.33 2.77
CA PRO A 145 6.38 20.43 4.23
C PRO A 145 7.78 20.59 4.85
N TYR A 146 8.84 20.38 4.07
CA TYR A 146 10.23 20.49 4.49
C TYR A 146 10.83 21.85 4.17
N PHE A 147 10.08 22.74 3.52
CA PHE A 147 10.57 24.05 3.06
C PHE A 147 11.81 23.95 2.15
N ALA A 148 12.03 22.79 1.53
CA ALA A 148 13.19 22.48 0.68
C ALA A 148 13.09 23.05 -0.74
N LEU A 149 12.07 23.84 -1.06
CA LEU A 149 11.93 24.49 -2.36
C LEU A 149 11.69 25.98 -2.18
N SER A 150 12.34 26.79 -3.00
CA SER A 150 12.14 28.24 -3.11
C SER A 150 11.76 28.62 -4.54
N LEU A 151 11.13 29.79 -4.71
CA LEU A 151 10.80 30.35 -6.02
C LEU A 151 11.12 31.84 -6.05
N ASP A 152 12.20 32.17 -6.76
CA ASP A 152 12.52 33.53 -7.18
C ASP A 152 12.35 33.62 -8.72
N GLU A 153 13.43 33.65 -9.49
CA GLU A 153 13.36 33.62 -10.96
C GLU A 153 13.01 32.24 -11.53
N LYS A 154 13.48 31.20 -10.83
CA LYS A 154 13.26 29.77 -11.09
C LYS A 154 13.00 29.06 -9.76
N VAL A 155 12.48 27.85 -9.84
CA VAL A 155 12.32 27.02 -8.64
C VAL A 155 13.68 26.40 -8.32
N GLU A 156 14.14 26.52 -7.08
CA GLU A 156 15.37 25.89 -6.60
C GLU A 156 15.03 24.85 -5.53
N VAL A 157 15.86 23.81 -5.44
CA VAL A 157 15.69 22.70 -4.51
C VAL A 157 16.90 22.64 -3.59
N ASP A 158 16.68 22.77 -2.29
CA ASP A 158 17.68 22.46 -1.29
C ASP A 158 17.70 20.95 -1.06
N THR A 159 18.76 20.29 -1.53
CA THR A 159 18.89 18.83 -1.43
C THR A 159 19.20 18.35 -0.02
N ALA A 160 19.70 19.22 0.87
CA ALA A 160 19.99 18.86 2.26
C ALA A 160 18.69 18.80 3.09
N GLU A 161 17.75 19.70 2.81
CA GLU A 161 16.45 19.76 3.49
C GLU A 161 15.39 18.84 2.85
N CYS A 162 15.59 18.45 1.59
CA CYS A 162 14.62 17.64 0.86
C CYS A 162 14.59 16.18 1.32
N PHE A 163 13.45 15.73 1.86
CA PHE A 163 13.22 14.33 2.23
C PHE A 163 12.93 13.37 1.05
N GLY A 164 12.72 13.89 -0.16
CA GLY A 164 12.36 13.06 -1.32
C GLY A 164 10.96 12.42 -1.23
N CYS A 165 9.97 13.13 -0.66
CA CYS A 165 8.61 12.61 -0.51
C CYS A 165 7.77 12.57 -1.81
N GLY A 166 8.22 13.25 -2.86
CA GLY A 166 7.53 13.30 -4.15
C GLY A 166 6.25 14.15 -4.19
N LEU A 167 5.93 14.89 -3.13
CA LEU A 167 4.73 15.73 -3.09
C LEU A 167 4.77 16.82 -4.15
N CYS A 168 5.92 17.48 -4.35
CA CYS A 168 6.10 18.48 -5.41
C CYS A 168 5.90 17.87 -6.81
N GLU A 169 6.42 16.66 -7.05
CA GLU A 169 6.24 15.91 -8.30
C GLU A 169 4.75 15.58 -8.55
N SER A 170 4.07 14.98 -7.56
CA SER A 170 2.65 14.60 -7.68
C SER A 170 1.69 15.79 -7.88
N ARG A 171 2.13 16.99 -7.52
CA ARG A 171 1.32 18.21 -7.59
C ARG A 171 1.65 19.08 -8.79
N CYS A 172 2.74 18.84 -9.50
CA CYS A 172 3.13 19.67 -10.63
C CYS A 172 2.10 19.54 -11.77
N PRO A 173 1.32 20.59 -12.09
CA PRO A 173 0.21 20.48 -13.04
C PRO A 173 0.69 20.29 -14.48
N VAL A 174 1.91 20.73 -14.76
CA VAL A 174 2.55 20.59 -16.08
C VAL A 174 3.52 19.41 -16.11
N GLY A 175 3.70 18.67 -15.01
CA GLY A 175 4.67 17.56 -14.95
C GLY A 175 6.09 18.01 -15.31
N ALA A 176 6.53 19.15 -14.78
CA ALA A 176 7.88 19.71 -14.92
C ALA A 176 8.83 19.26 -13.79
N ILE A 177 8.37 18.39 -12.89
CA ILE A 177 9.16 17.85 -11.78
C ILE A 177 9.18 16.33 -11.94
N GLY A 178 10.34 15.71 -11.76
CA GLY A 178 10.51 14.25 -11.82
C GLY A 178 11.62 13.74 -10.91
N GLY A 179 11.84 12.43 -10.94
CA GLY A 179 12.97 11.75 -10.28
C GLY A 179 12.71 11.24 -8.87
N VAL A 180 11.54 11.52 -8.27
CA VAL A 180 11.23 11.09 -6.90
C VAL A 180 10.26 9.91 -6.87
N LEU A 181 9.16 9.99 -7.64
CA LEU A 181 8.12 8.94 -7.66
C LEU A 181 8.36 7.84 -8.70
N THR A 182 9.41 7.98 -9.50
CA THR A 182 9.80 7.07 -10.59
C THR A 182 11.20 6.53 -10.37
#